data_AF-A0A1I0WXN8-F1
#
_entry.id   AF-A0A1I0WXN8-F1
#
_cell.length_a   1.000
_cell.length_b   1.000
_cell.length_c   1.000
_cell.angle_alpha   90.00
_cell.angle_beta   90.00
_cell.angle_gamma   90.00
#
_symmetry.space_group_name_H-M   'P 1'
#
loop_
_entity.id
_entity.type
_entity.pdbx_description
1 polymer ?
#
loop_
_entity_poly.entity_id
_entity_poly.type
_entity_poly.pdbx_seq_one_letter_code
_entity_poly.pdbx_strand_id
1 'polypeptide(L)'
;MSRLPSKIIGILAGALTVAALGTVPALADHSKIDGSITANGDTCSWTDGSTSDNPPNTLTVDRTTINAPGGNLSCSGGVSATLNNDPTATFDDANGTATVDLLDVTLTQFGMQCRYQARDVEGQRDGTTRHYTASVSVPLSSGGFGCPNPLNADASLTLH
;
A
#
# COMPACT_ATOMS: atom_id res chain seq x y z
N MET A 1 71.33 -43.72 4.86
CA MET A 1 71.13 -42.38 5.48
C MET A 1 70.55 -41.45 4.43
N SER A 2 69.42 -40.81 4.77
CA SER A 2 68.83 -39.53 4.30
C SER A 2 69.51 -38.73 3.19
N ARG A 3 68.85 -37.90 2.35
CA ARG A 3 67.46 -37.61 1.92
C ARG A 3 67.59 -36.47 0.86
N LEU A 4 66.77 -36.55 -0.20
CA LEU A 4 66.41 -35.60 -1.30
C LEU A 4 66.29 -34.08 -0.92
N PRO A 5 66.36 -33.09 -1.87
CA PRO A 5 65.36 -32.99 -2.95
C PRO A 5 65.74 -32.37 -4.32
N SER A 6 65.33 -33.08 -5.38
CA SER A 6 64.77 -32.52 -6.61
C SER A 6 63.24 -32.63 -6.55
N LYS A 7 62.51 -31.55 -6.84
CA LYS A 7 61.08 -31.56 -7.23
C LYS A 7 60.87 -30.37 -8.19
N ILE A 8 60.77 -30.58 -9.49
CA ILE A 8 59.60 -31.01 -10.29
C ILE A 8 58.40 -30.07 -10.12
N ILE A 9 58.11 -29.40 -11.24
CA ILE A 9 56.94 -28.60 -11.59
C ILE A 9 55.66 -29.45 -11.52
N GLY A 10 54.58 -28.89 -10.98
CA GLY A 10 53.25 -29.50 -11.01
C GLY A 10 52.16 -28.46 -10.86
N ILE A 11 51.55 -28.08 -11.98
CA ILE A 11 50.30 -27.32 -12.08
C ILE A 11 49.16 -28.22 -11.58
N LEU A 12 48.30 -27.72 -10.68
CA LEU A 12 47.00 -28.30 -10.40
C LEU A 12 45.98 -27.19 -10.12
N ALA A 13 44.98 -27.15 -10.99
CA ALA A 13 43.79 -26.34 -10.88
C ALA A 13 42.99 -26.72 -9.62
N GLY A 14 42.45 -25.71 -8.94
CA GLY A 14 41.49 -25.86 -7.85
C GLY A 14 40.40 -24.80 -8.01
N ALA A 15 39.21 -25.28 -8.41
CA ALA A 15 38.00 -24.50 -8.62
C ALA A 15 37.35 -24.03 -7.29
N LEU A 16 36.34 -23.16 -7.44
CA LEU A 16 35.28 -22.77 -6.50
C LEU A 16 35.52 -21.49 -5.69
N THR A 17 34.86 -20.40 -6.11
CA THR A 17 33.84 -19.75 -5.27
C THR A 17 32.74 -19.18 -6.15
N VAL A 18 31.53 -19.70 -5.92
CA VAL A 18 30.24 -19.27 -6.46
C VAL A 18 30.02 -17.80 -6.09
N ALA A 19 30.08 -16.89 -7.06
CA ALA A 19 29.43 -15.59 -6.92
C ALA A 19 27.95 -15.81 -7.27
N ALA A 20 27.19 -16.29 -6.28
CA ALA A 20 25.75 -16.21 -6.34
C ALA A 20 25.41 -14.72 -6.40
N LEU A 21 24.98 -14.27 -7.58
CA LEU A 21 24.21 -13.05 -7.73
C LEU A 21 22.88 -13.31 -7.02
N GLY A 22 22.91 -13.26 -5.69
CA GLY A 22 21.71 -13.08 -4.91
C GLY A 22 21.12 -11.76 -5.38
N THR A 23 19.98 -11.85 -6.07
CA THR A 23 19.09 -10.72 -6.27
C THR A 23 18.79 -10.18 -4.89
N VAL A 24 19.54 -9.15 -4.48
CA VAL A 24 19.15 -8.32 -3.34
C VAL A 24 17.74 -7.87 -3.70
N PRO A 25 16.70 -8.20 -2.90
CA PRO A 25 15.41 -7.56 -3.14
C PRO A 25 15.70 -6.07 -3.18
N ALA A 26 15.28 -5.42 -4.26
CA ALA A 26 15.32 -3.97 -4.34
C ALA A 26 14.80 -3.46 -2.99
N LEU A 27 15.57 -2.59 -2.33
CA LEU A 27 15.09 -1.85 -1.18
C LEU A 27 13.79 -1.20 -1.65
N ALA A 28 12.66 -1.80 -1.29
CA ALA A 28 11.36 -1.23 -1.54
C ALA A 28 11.40 0.15 -0.90
N ASP A 29 10.78 1.13 -1.54
CA ASP A 29 10.72 2.49 -1.02
C ASP A 29 9.88 2.42 0.26
N HIS A 30 10.56 2.09 1.36
CA HIS A 30 9.97 1.81 2.65
C HIS A 30 9.19 3.07 3.03
N SER A 31 7.93 2.89 3.40
CA SER A 31 6.95 3.94 3.70
C SER A 31 6.20 4.51 2.50
N LYS A 32 5.92 3.65 1.51
CA LYS A 32 4.99 3.96 0.43
C LYS A 32 3.72 3.11 0.49
N ILE A 33 2.62 3.70 0.04
CA ILE A 33 1.31 3.06 -0.06
C ILE A 33 0.63 3.38 -1.38
N ASP A 34 0.22 2.32 -2.07
CA ASP A 34 -0.69 2.38 -3.20
C ASP A 34 -2.07 1.93 -2.76
N GLY A 35 -3.10 2.37 -3.47
CA GLY A 35 -4.43 1.84 -3.22
C GLY A 35 -5.46 2.22 -4.26
N SER A 36 -6.63 1.61 -4.10
CA SER A 36 -7.81 1.92 -4.89
C SER A 36 -9.06 1.73 -4.08
N ILE A 37 -10.09 2.49 -4.42
CA ILE A 37 -11.44 2.39 -3.89
C ILE A 37 -12.39 2.39 -5.09
N THR A 38 -13.22 1.37 -5.21
CA THR A 38 -14.25 1.25 -6.23
C THR A 38 -15.62 1.32 -5.58
N ALA A 39 -16.48 2.21 -6.07
CA ALA A 39 -17.85 2.35 -5.61
C ALA A 39 -18.76 2.73 -6.77
N ASN A 40 -19.91 2.07 -6.90
CA ASN A 40 -20.90 2.33 -7.99
C ASN A 40 -20.33 2.29 -9.42
N GLY A 41 -19.24 1.54 -9.65
CA GLY A 41 -18.58 1.44 -10.96
C GLY A 41 -17.51 2.51 -11.22
N ASP A 42 -17.37 3.49 -10.34
CA ASP A 42 -16.29 4.47 -10.37
C ASP A 42 -15.14 4.00 -9.48
N THR A 43 -13.91 4.14 -9.97
CA THR A 43 -12.70 3.74 -9.25
C THR A 43 -11.79 4.94 -9.07
N CYS A 44 -11.40 5.19 -7.82
CA CYS A 44 -10.35 6.12 -7.47
C CYS A 44 -9.12 5.33 -7.05
N SER A 45 -7.97 5.60 -7.66
CA SER A 45 -6.69 4.97 -7.35
C SER A 45 -5.63 5.99 -7.03
N TRP A 46 -4.70 5.60 -6.17
CA TRP A 46 -3.50 6.37 -5.91
C TRP A 46 -2.26 5.51 -5.85
N THR A 47 -1.12 6.15 -6.11
CA THR A 47 0.21 5.53 -6.04
C THR A 47 1.18 6.41 -5.27
N ASP A 48 2.21 5.78 -4.69
CA ASP A 48 3.33 6.42 -4.01
C ASP A 48 2.93 7.37 -2.87
N GLY A 49 1.79 7.10 -2.24
CA GLY A 49 1.38 7.77 -1.00
C GLY A 49 2.44 7.57 0.07
N SER A 50 2.75 8.59 0.86
CA SER A 50 3.77 8.46 1.91
C SER A 50 3.13 8.05 3.24
N THR A 51 3.80 7.17 3.97
CA THR A 51 3.41 6.78 5.33
C THR A 51 4.48 7.21 6.34
N SER A 52 4.10 7.30 7.61
CA SER A 52 5.03 7.67 8.69
C SER A 52 6.00 6.56 9.10
N ASP A 53 5.63 5.29 8.83
CA ASP A 53 6.39 4.08 9.18
C ASP A 53 5.94 2.91 8.27
N ASN A 54 6.33 1.69 8.61
CA ASN A 54 6.05 0.45 7.88
C ASN A 54 5.34 -0.59 8.77
N PRO A 55 4.48 -1.44 8.19
CA PRO A 55 3.94 -2.59 8.92
C PRO A 55 5.06 -3.51 9.42
N PRO A 56 4.95 -4.09 10.64
CA PRO A 56 3.75 -4.16 11.48
C PRO A 56 3.54 -2.95 12.41
N ASN A 57 4.40 -1.93 12.36
CA ASN A 57 4.21 -0.75 13.20
C ASN A 57 2.95 0.01 12.77
N THR A 58 2.31 0.67 13.72
CA THR A 58 1.26 1.63 13.41
C THR A 58 1.84 2.76 12.56
N LEU A 59 1.12 3.14 11.50
CA LEU A 59 1.54 4.21 10.61
C LEU A 59 0.38 5.17 10.32
N THR A 60 0.72 6.37 9.91
CA THR A 60 -0.21 7.37 9.40
C THR A 60 0.06 7.60 7.92
N VAL A 61 -0.99 7.69 7.11
CA VAL A 61 -0.91 8.04 5.68
C VAL A 61 -0.96 9.55 5.53
N ASP A 62 0.02 10.13 4.83
CA ASP A 62 0.06 11.56 4.54
C ASP A 62 -0.87 11.91 3.37
N ARG A 63 -2.03 12.50 3.68
CA ARG A 63 -3.03 12.88 2.68
C ARG A 63 -2.53 13.92 1.69
N THR A 64 -1.50 14.69 2.01
CA THR A 64 -0.97 15.72 1.09
C THR A 64 -0.24 15.08 -0.08
N THR A 65 0.33 13.89 0.13
CA THR A 65 0.95 13.08 -0.92
C THR A 65 -0.09 12.32 -1.75
N ILE A 66 -1.21 11.91 -1.15
CA ILE A 66 -2.33 11.31 -1.88
C ILE A 66 -3.03 12.37 -2.75
N ASN A 67 -3.40 13.49 -2.15
CA ASN A 67 -4.07 14.61 -2.83
C ASN A 67 -3.09 15.51 -3.61
N ALA A 68 -1.88 15.02 -3.93
CA ALA A 68 -0.85 15.85 -4.54
C ALA A 68 -1.37 16.47 -5.85
N PRO A 69 -1.25 17.79 -6.03
CA PRO A 69 -1.67 18.45 -7.26
C PRO A 69 -0.94 17.83 -8.46
N GLY A 70 -1.69 17.29 -9.41
CA GLY A 70 -1.12 16.80 -10.66
C GLY A 70 -0.91 15.29 -10.78
N GLY A 71 -1.41 14.44 -9.86
CA GLY A 71 -1.74 13.07 -10.30
C GLY A 71 -1.55 11.88 -9.36
N ASN A 72 -1.33 12.06 -8.06
CA ASN A 72 -1.23 10.88 -7.18
C ASN A 72 -2.58 10.25 -6.91
N LEU A 73 -3.68 11.01 -6.89
CA LEU A 73 -5.05 10.49 -6.82
C LEU A 73 -5.76 10.73 -8.15
N SER A 74 -6.28 9.66 -8.74
CA SER A 74 -6.99 9.69 -10.02
C SER A 74 -8.27 8.88 -9.93
N CYS A 75 -9.36 9.39 -10.48
CA CYS A 75 -10.67 8.74 -10.46
C CYS A 75 -11.22 8.58 -11.88
N SER A 76 -11.89 7.46 -12.14
CA SER A 76 -12.68 7.26 -13.36
C SER A 76 -14.10 7.84 -13.21
N GLY A 77 -14.87 7.84 -14.30
CA GLY A 77 -16.31 8.14 -14.24
C GLY A 77 -16.71 9.61 -14.04
N GLY A 78 -15.76 10.55 -14.18
CA GLY A 78 -16.03 11.98 -13.98
C GLY A 78 -16.25 12.37 -12.51
N VAL A 79 -15.87 11.49 -11.58
CA VAL A 79 -15.78 11.77 -10.16
C VAL A 79 -14.40 12.34 -9.86
N SER A 80 -14.30 13.23 -8.88
CA SER A 80 -13.04 13.51 -8.19
C SER A 80 -13.17 13.16 -6.71
N ALA A 81 -12.07 12.76 -6.10
CA ALA A 81 -12.02 12.44 -4.68
C ALA A 81 -11.00 13.34 -3.98
N THR A 82 -11.19 13.52 -2.67
CA THR A 82 -10.23 14.19 -1.80
C THR A 82 -10.26 13.51 -0.44
N LEU A 83 -9.09 13.10 0.04
CA LEU A 83 -8.91 12.57 1.39
C LEU A 83 -8.79 13.74 2.38
N ASN A 84 -9.70 13.83 3.34
CA ASN A 84 -9.85 14.99 4.23
C ASN A 84 -8.98 14.91 5.49
N ASN A 85 -8.49 13.72 5.86
CA ASN A 85 -7.70 13.47 7.05
C ASN A 85 -6.46 12.63 6.75
N ASP A 86 -5.54 12.54 7.70
CA ASP A 86 -4.38 11.64 7.66
C ASP A 86 -4.75 10.36 8.43
N PRO A 87 -5.25 9.29 7.76
CA PRO A 87 -5.72 8.09 8.45
C PRO A 87 -4.56 7.32 9.07
N THR A 88 -4.81 6.73 10.24
CA THR A 88 -3.87 5.86 10.95
C THR A 88 -4.27 4.40 10.73
N ALA A 89 -3.31 3.59 10.31
CA ALA A 89 -3.46 2.16 10.13
C ALA A 89 -2.70 1.38 11.22
N THR A 90 -3.38 0.44 11.86
CA THR A 90 -2.79 -0.56 12.75
C THR A 90 -2.80 -1.93 12.08
N PHE A 91 -1.85 -2.80 12.43
CA PHE A 91 -1.71 -4.10 11.79
C PHE A 91 -1.69 -5.22 12.83
N ASP A 92 -2.44 -6.27 12.55
CA ASP A 92 -2.37 -7.54 13.27
C ASP A 92 -1.84 -8.60 12.32
N ASP A 93 -0.52 -8.81 12.36
CA ASP A 93 0.15 -9.77 11.48
C ASP A 93 -0.18 -11.23 11.79
N ALA A 94 -0.62 -11.51 13.02
CA ALA A 94 -1.00 -12.86 13.44
C ALA A 94 -2.36 -13.24 12.85
N ASN A 95 -3.30 -12.29 12.84
CA ASN A 95 -4.62 -12.47 12.24
C ASN A 95 -4.67 -12.07 10.75
N GLY A 96 -3.61 -11.43 10.23
CA GLY A 96 -3.54 -10.97 8.85
C GLY A 96 -4.49 -9.82 8.55
N THR A 97 -4.69 -8.90 9.49
CA THR A 97 -5.61 -7.77 9.32
C THR A 97 -4.91 -6.42 9.43
N ALA A 98 -5.50 -5.41 8.80
CA ALA A 98 -5.16 -4.01 9.01
C ALA A 98 -6.42 -3.24 9.36
N THR A 99 -6.36 -2.35 10.34
CA THR A 99 -7.50 -1.50 10.73
C THR A 99 -7.14 -0.05 10.52
N VAL A 100 -7.96 0.67 9.76
CA VAL A 100 -7.88 2.12 9.60
C VAL A 100 -8.83 2.80 10.57
N ASP A 101 -8.32 3.74 11.36
CA ASP A 101 -9.05 4.41 12.43
C ASP A 101 -10.27 5.23 11.94
N LEU A 102 -10.05 6.15 11.01
CA LEU A 102 -11.04 7.02 10.42
C LEU A 102 -10.63 7.30 8.98
N LEU A 103 -11.52 6.95 8.06
CA LEU A 103 -11.44 7.35 6.66
C LEU A 103 -12.47 8.46 6.42
N ASP A 104 -12.02 9.65 6.03
CA ASP A 104 -12.88 10.79 5.72
C ASP A 104 -12.59 11.28 4.29
N VAL A 105 -13.55 11.07 3.38
CA VAL A 105 -13.36 11.32 1.96
C VAL A 105 -14.49 12.19 1.42
N THR A 106 -14.15 13.20 0.63
CA THR A 106 -15.10 13.98 -0.16
C THR A 106 -15.06 13.50 -1.60
N LEU A 107 -16.20 13.06 -2.13
CA LEU A 107 -16.39 12.79 -3.55
C LEU A 107 -17.12 13.96 -4.20
N THR A 108 -16.66 14.40 -5.36
CA THR A 108 -17.31 15.42 -6.17
C THR A 108 -17.70 14.85 -7.53
N GLN A 109 -18.98 14.93 -7.88
CA GLN A 109 -19.48 14.50 -9.18
C GLN A 109 -20.51 15.52 -9.68
N PHE A 110 -20.34 15.99 -10.93
CA PHE A 110 -21.20 17.04 -11.52
C PHE A 110 -21.37 18.29 -10.62
N GLY A 111 -20.34 18.67 -9.87
CA GLY A 111 -20.36 19.80 -8.93
C GLY A 111 -21.06 19.53 -7.60
N MET A 112 -21.64 18.35 -7.39
CA MET A 112 -22.20 17.91 -6.11
C MET A 112 -21.10 17.29 -5.26
N GLN A 113 -21.00 17.71 -4.00
CA GLN A 113 -20.04 17.17 -3.03
C GLN A 113 -20.75 16.26 -2.02
N CYS A 114 -20.22 15.05 -1.86
CA CYS A 114 -20.69 14.04 -0.93
C CYS A 114 -19.52 13.64 -0.03
N ARG A 115 -19.62 13.92 1.27
CA ARG A 115 -18.61 13.55 2.26
C ARG A 115 -19.02 12.29 2.97
N TYR A 116 -18.10 11.33 3.05
CA TYR A 116 -18.29 10.01 3.63
C TYR A 116 -17.27 9.80 4.74
N GLN A 117 -17.70 9.16 5.82
CA GLN A 117 -16.84 8.82 6.94
C GLN A 117 -17.05 7.37 7.37
N ALA A 118 -15.98 6.60 7.43
CA ALA A 118 -15.97 5.26 8.03
C ALA A 118 -14.95 5.22 9.16
N ARG A 119 -15.26 4.49 10.23
CA ARG A 119 -14.34 4.23 11.33
C ARG A 119 -14.03 2.75 11.40
N ASP A 120 -12.85 2.45 11.94
CA ASP A 120 -12.41 1.09 12.23
C ASP A 120 -12.56 0.17 10.98
N VAL A 121 -12.14 0.68 9.82
CA VAL A 121 -12.24 -0.04 8.56
C VAL A 121 -11.19 -1.14 8.55
N GLU A 122 -11.65 -2.38 8.66
CA GLU A 122 -10.79 -3.55 8.65
C GLU A 122 -10.60 -4.08 7.23
N GLY A 123 -9.34 -4.31 6.85
CA GLY A 123 -8.93 -4.99 5.63
C GLY A 123 -8.20 -6.29 5.93
N GLN A 124 -8.40 -7.27 5.06
CA GLN A 124 -7.81 -8.61 5.14
C GLN A 124 -6.59 -8.70 4.24
N ARG A 125 -5.50 -9.23 4.77
CA ARG A 125 -4.23 -9.41 4.07
C ARG A 125 -4.32 -10.57 3.06
N ASP A 126 -3.80 -10.36 1.86
CA ASP A 126 -3.67 -11.42 0.87
C ASP A 126 -2.39 -12.24 1.11
N GLY A 127 -2.58 -13.41 1.71
CA GLY A 127 -1.53 -14.37 2.02
C GLY A 127 -0.44 -13.79 2.91
N THR A 128 0.79 -13.77 2.39
CA THR A 128 1.98 -13.26 3.09
C THR A 128 2.45 -11.90 2.58
N THR A 129 1.68 -11.27 1.69
CA THR A 129 2.04 -9.97 1.10
C THR A 129 1.55 -8.82 1.99
N ARG A 130 1.99 -7.59 1.75
CA ARG A 130 1.43 -6.37 2.37
C ARG A 130 0.28 -5.78 1.56
N HIS A 131 -0.47 -6.65 0.89
CA HIS A 131 -1.69 -6.31 0.17
C HIS A 131 -2.90 -6.57 1.06
N TYR A 132 -3.79 -5.60 1.18
CA TYR A 132 -4.98 -5.67 2.01
C TYR A 132 -6.22 -5.30 1.19
N THR A 133 -7.32 -6.01 1.42
CA THR A 133 -8.61 -5.75 0.75
C THR A 133 -9.74 -5.61 1.77
N ALA A 134 -10.69 -4.73 1.50
CA ALA A 134 -11.84 -4.50 2.36
C ALA A 134 -13.09 -4.22 1.53
N SER A 135 -14.25 -4.68 1.99
CA SER A 135 -15.56 -4.29 1.45
C SER A 135 -16.34 -3.64 2.57
N VAL A 136 -16.68 -2.36 2.43
CA VAL A 136 -17.26 -1.54 3.49
C VAL A 136 -18.49 -0.77 3.01
N SER A 137 -19.48 -0.64 3.88
CA SER A 137 -20.63 0.25 3.69
C SER A 137 -20.37 1.55 4.45
N VAL A 138 -20.10 2.63 3.73
CA VAL A 138 -19.70 3.92 4.29
C VAL A 138 -20.91 4.84 4.39
N PRO A 139 -21.29 5.29 5.60
CA PRO A 139 -22.39 6.23 5.76
C PRO A 139 -22.04 7.61 5.21
N LEU A 140 -23.05 8.29 4.65
CA LEU A 140 -22.93 9.69 4.26
C LEU A 140 -22.81 10.57 5.51
N SER A 141 -21.71 11.30 5.62
CA SER A 141 -21.47 12.26 6.71
C SER A 141 -22.12 13.61 6.41
N SER A 142 -21.99 14.10 5.17
CA SER A 142 -22.68 15.31 4.71
C SER A 142 -22.85 15.34 3.20
N GLY A 143 -23.99 15.80 2.69
CA GLY A 143 -24.27 15.89 1.25
C GLY A 143 -25.74 16.18 0.95
N GLY A 144 -26.07 16.33 -0.33
CA GLY A 144 -27.44 16.54 -0.80
C GLY A 144 -28.16 15.23 -1.17
N PHE A 145 -29.43 15.35 -1.60
CA PHE A 145 -30.28 14.23 -2.04
C PHE A 145 -29.65 13.33 -3.13
N GLY A 146 -28.71 13.86 -3.93
CA GLY A 146 -28.00 13.11 -4.97
C GLY A 146 -26.86 12.21 -4.46
N CYS A 147 -26.55 12.23 -3.15
CA CYS A 147 -25.49 11.42 -2.58
C CYS A 147 -26.03 10.06 -2.11
N PRO A 148 -25.48 8.92 -2.60
CA PRO A 148 -25.80 7.61 -2.07
C PRO A 148 -25.62 7.55 -0.54
N ASN A 149 -26.54 6.89 0.15
CA ASN A 149 -26.40 6.65 1.58
C ASN A 149 -27.05 5.31 1.96
N PRO A 150 -26.26 4.28 2.34
CA PRO A 150 -24.80 4.27 2.39
C PRO A 150 -24.17 4.15 0.99
N LEU A 151 -22.86 4.42 0.92
CA LEU A 151 -22.03 4.09 -0.24
C LEU A 151 -21.31 2.77 0.02
N ASN A 152 -21.56 1.75 -0.81
CA ASN A 152 -20.81 0.50 -0.74
C ASN A 152 -19.54 0.62 -1.58
N ALA A 153 -18.41 0.28 -0.98
CA ALA A 153 -17.11 0.44 -1.60
C ALA A 153 -16.22 -0.79 -1.35
N ASP A 154 -15.47 -1.16 -2.38
CA ASP A 154 -14.40 -2.15 -2.30
C ASP A 154 -13.08 -1.39 -2.34
N ALA A 155 -12.22 -1.66 -1.36
CA ALA A 155 -10.92 -1.03 -1.20
C ALA A 155 -9.80 -2.06 -1.32
N SER A 156 -8.69 -1.64 -1.89
CA SER A 156 -7.46 -2.41 -2.01
C SER A 156 -6.28 -1.51 -1.70
N LEU A 157 -5.36 -1.95 -0.86
CA LEU A 157 -4.18 -1.21 -0.44
C LEU A 157 -2.94 -2.10 -0.52
N THR A 158 -1.82 -1.56 -0.97
CA THR A 158 -0.53 -2.25 -0.99
C THR A 158 0.51 -1.36 -0.34
N LEU A 159 1.18 -1.85 0.70
CA LEU A 159 2.33 -1.17 1.29
C LEU A 159 3.64 -1.73 0.74
N HIS A 160 4.61 -0.85 0.51
CA HIS A 160 5.93 -1.16 -0.03
C HIS A 160 7.03 -1.02 1.02
#